data_AF-A0A959NRJ7-F1
#
_entry.id   AF-A0A959NRJ7-F1
#
_cell.length_a   1.000
_cell.length_b   1.000
_cell.length_c   1.000
_cell.angle_alpha   90.00
_cell.angle_beta   90.00
_cell.angle_gamma   90.00
#
_symmetry.space_group_name_H-M   'P 1'
#
loop_
_entity.id
_entity.type
_entity.pdbx_description
1 polymer ?
#
loop_
_entity_poly.entity_id
_entity_poly.type
_entity_poly.pdbx_seq_one_letter_code
_entity_poly.pdbx_strand_id
1 'polypeptide(L)' 'MNLIKNYTKEVEAIEIKFDSLPQDQSSKDRLKEEAHEVLARLKKDQDTEEYFDLNDDFEDLIFRLISIIGQLDEIHF' A
#
# COMPACT_ATOMS: atom_id res chain seq x y z
N MET A 1 10.73 11.87 13.47
CA MET A 1 9.63 11.01 12.95
C MET A 1 9.16 11.50 11.58
N ASN A 2 9.84 11.07 10.51
CA ASN A 2 9.43 11.37 9.13
C ASN A 2 9.00 10.10 8.37
N LEU A 3 9.13 8.92 8.99
CA LEU A 3 8.91 7.61 8.37
C LEU A 3 7.44 7.37 8.03
N ILE A 4 6.55 7.37 9.04
CA ILE A 4 5.10 7.23 8.82
C ILE A 4 4.59 8.27 7.84
N LYS A 5 5.00 9.53 7.98
CA LYS A 5 4.61 10.59 7.04
C LYS A 5 5.04 10.32 5.58
N ASN A 6 6.19 9.68 5.37
CA ASN A 6 6.62 9.27 4.03
C ASN A 6 5.75 8.13 3.52
N TYR A 7 5.51 7.11 4.35
CA TYR A 7 4.62 6.01 3.98
C TYR A 7 3.18 6.47 3.71
N THR A 8 2.63 7.39 4.51
CA THR A 8 1.30 7.97 4.25
C THR A 8 1.24 8.58 2.85
N LYS A 9 2.26 9.34 2.44
CA LYS A 9 2.32 9.91 1.09
C LYS A 9 2.46 8.86 0.00
N GLU A 10 3.22 7.79 0.23
CA GLU A 10 3.34 6.69 -0.71
C GLU A 10 2.01 5.96 -0.90
N VAL A 11 1.29 5.68 0.20
CA VAL A 11 -0.03 5.05 0.17
C VAL A 11 -1.06 5.97 -0.50
N GLU A 12 -1.09 7.26 -0.16
CA GLU A 12 -1.96 8.24 -0.83
C GLU A 12 -1.67 8.34 -2.33
N ALA A 13 -0.40 8.26 -2.74
CA ALA A 13 -0.05 8.27 -4.15
C ALA A 13 -0.56 7.01 -4.89
N ILE A 14 -0.53 5.84 -4.23
CA ILE A 14 -1.10 4.60 -4.76
C ILE A 14 -2.62 4.70 -4.87
N GLU A 15 -3.31 5.26 -3.86
CA GLU A 15 -4.75 5.50 -3.88
C GLU A 15 -5.15 6.40 -5.06
N ILE A 16 -4.45 7.51 -5.27
CA ILE A 16 -4.70 8.41 -6.40
C ILE A 16 -4.49 7.69 -7.74
N LYS A 17 -3.45 6.85 -7.85
CA LYS A 17 -3.21 6.04 -9.04
C LYS A 17 -4.32 5.01 -9.26
N PHE A 18 -4.81 4.39 -8.18
CA PHE A 18 -5.90 3.40 -8.22
C PHE A 18 -7.20 4.04 -8.72
N ASP A 19 -7.57 5.20 -8.18
CA ASP A 19 -8.79 5.93 -8.56
C ASP A 19 -8.79 6.40 -10.02
N SER A 20 -7.60 6.70 -10.55
CA SER A 20 -7.40 7.16 -11.93
C SER A 20 -6.93 6.05 -12.88
N LEU A 21 -6.89 4.80 -12.41
CA LEU A 21 -6.26 3.70 -13.14
C LEU A 21 -7.04 3.33 -14.40
N PRO A 22 -6.38 3.20 -15.57
CA PRO A 22 -6.98 2.59 -16.73
C PRO A 22 -7.42 1.15 -16.45
N GLN A 23 -8.54 0.72 -17.02
CA GLN A 23 -9.10 -0.62 -16.78
C GLN A 23 -8.38 -1.75 -17.55
N ASP A 24 -7.19 -1.50 -18.08
CA ASP A 24 -6.39 -2.53 -18.74
C ASP A 24 -5.56 -3.35 -17.73
N GLN A 25 -5.34 -4.62 -18.05
CA GLN A 25 -4.66 -5.55 -17.15
C GLN A 25 -3.21 -5.13 -16.85
N SER A 26 -2.49 -4.56 -17.82
CA SER A 26 -1.09 -4.18 -17.63
C SER A 26 -0.95 -3.05 -16.61
N SER A 27 -1.86 -2.07 -16.63
CA SER A 27 -1.91 -1.00 -15.65
C SER A 27 -2.25 -1.52 -14.26
N LYS A 28 -3.22 -2.44 -14.16
CA LYS A 28 -3.60 -3.12 -12.90
C LYS A 28 -2.44 -3.91 -12.29
N ASP A 29 -1.78 -4.74 -13.09
CA ASP A 29 -0.66 -5.56 -12.64
C ASP A 29 0.50 -4.68 -12.13
N ARG A 30 0.80 -3.59 -12.84
CA ARG A 30 1.86 -2.67 -12.44
C ARG A 30 1.55 -1.95 -11.13
N LEU A 31 0.32 -1.45 -10.97
CA LEU A 31 -0.08 -0.80 -9.71
C LEU A 31 -0.09 -1.80 -8.56
N LYS A 32 -0.51 -3.05 -8.83
CA LYS A 32 -0.49 -4.13 -7.85
C LYS A 32 0.93 -4.43 -7.37
N GLU A 33 1.89 -4.53 -8.30
CA GLU A 33 3.30 -4.73 -7.97
C GLU A 33 3.84 -3.58 -7.10
N GLU A 34 3.56 -2.34 -7.48
CA GLU A 34 3.95 -1.15 -6.69
C GLU A 34 3.34 -1.17 -5.28
N ALA A 35 2.06 -1.52 -5.15
CA ALA A 35 1.39 -1.63 -3.86
C ALA A 35 1.99 -2.75 -2.98
N HIS A 36 2.36 -3.89 -3.57
CA HIS A 36 3.04 -4.97 -2.86
C HIS A 36 4.44 -4.56 -2.37
N GLU A 37 5.19 -3.80 -3.15
CA GLU A 37 6.50 -3.30 -2.73
C GLU A 37 6.40 -2.38 -1.51
N VAL A 38 5.45 -1.43 -1.52
CA VAL A 38 5.23 -0.53 -0.37
C VAL A 38 4.74 -1.34 0.84
N LEU A 39 3.83 -2.29 0.65
CA LEU A 39 3.34 -3.18 1.70
C LEU A 39 4.48 -3.99 2.35
N ALA A 40 5.41 -4.51 1.56
CA ALA A 40 6.56 -5.26 2.06
C ALA A 40 7.49 -4.38 2.91
N ARG A 41 7.73 -3.12 2.49
CA ARG A 41 8.52 -2.16 3.27
C ARG A 41 7.82 -1.78 4.57
N LEU A 42 6.53 -1.49 4.53
CA LEU A 42 5.70 -1.19 5.72
C LEU A 42 5.79 -2.31 6.75
N LYS A 43 5.57 -3.57 6.35
CA LYS A 43 5.66 -4.72 7.26
C LYS A 43 7.04 -4.88 7.88
N LYS A 44 8.08 -4.71 7.06
CA LYS A 44 9.46 -4.81 7.56
C LYS A 44 9.78 -3.76 8.62
N ASP A 45 9.31 -2.53 8.41
CA ASP A 45 9.54 -1.45 9.37
C ASP A 45 8.62 -1.60 10.60
N GLN A 46 7.39 -2.07 10.44
CA GLN A 46 6.48 -2.41 11.54
C GLN A 46 7.09 -3.46 12.50
N ASP A 47 7.78 -4.45 11.95
CA ASP A 47 8.46 -5.50 12.73
C ASP A 47 9.70 -5.00 13.49
N THR A 48 10.12 -3.74 13.30
CA THR A 48 11.30 -3.16 13.94
C THR A 48 10.94 -2.58 15.31
N GLU A 49 11.64 -3.02 16.37
CA GLU A 49 11.39 -2.56 17.76
C GLU A 49 11.46 -1.03 17.93
N GLU A 50 12.27 -0.33 17.12
CA GLU A 50 12.38 1.14 17.12
C GLU A 50 11.04 1.84 16.85
N TYR A 51 10.12 1.17 16.13
CA TYR A 51 8.86 1.75 15.68
C TYR A 51 7.62 1.10 16.29
N PHE A 52 7.77 0.37 17.40
CA PHE A 52 6.65 -0.30 18.07
C PHE A 52 5.53 0.66 18.48
N ASP A 53 5.88 1.88 18.91
CA ASP A 53 4.90 2.93 19.26
C ASP A 53 4.08 3.44 18.06
N LEU A 54 4.46 3.06 16.84
CA LEU A 54 3.79 3.42 15.58
C LEU A 54 3.01 2.26 14.98
N ASN A 55 2.85 1.15 15.71
CA ASN A 55 2.23 -0.06 15.18
C ASN A 55 0.81 0.20 14.65
N ASP A 56 0.00 0.98 15.37
CA ASP A 56 -1.35 1.33 14.93
C ASP A 56 -1.35 2.12 13.61
N ASP A 57 -0.37 3.04 13.43
CA ASP A 57 -0.21 3.79 12.18
C ASP A 57 0.22 2.88 11.02
N PHE A 58 1.11 1.90 11.28
CA PHE A 58 1.48 0.91 10.27
C PHE A 58 0.29 0.03 9.88
N GLU A 59 -0.50 -0.44 10.85
CA GLU A 59 -1.67 -1.28 10.61
C GLU A 59 -2.70 -0.59 9.71
N ASP A 60 -2.98 0.71 9.93
CA ASP A 60 -3.88 1.49 9.07
C ASP A 60 -3.40 1.54 7.62
N LEU A 61 -2.12 1.89 7.41
CA LEU A 61 -1.51 1.98 6.08
C LEU A 61 -1.47 0.62 5.37
N ILE A 62 -1.16 -0.44 6.10
CA ILE A 62 -1.16 -1.83 5.62
C ILE A 62 -2.57 -2.23 5.18
N PHE A 63 -3.59 -1.94 5.99
CA PHE A 63 -4.98 -2.28 5.68
C PHE A 63 -5.45 -1.59 4.39
N ARG A 64 -5.13 -0.31 4.22
CA ARG A 64 -5.44 0.46 2.99
C ARG A 64 -4.82 -0.18 1.75
N LEU A 65 -3.54 -0.55 1.80
CA LEU A 65 -2.88 -1.22 0.67
C LEU A 65 -3.47 -2.61 0.38
N ILE A 66 -3.77 -3.41 1.40
CA ILE A 66 -4.40 -4.73 1.21
C ILE A 66 -5.77 -4.59 0.52
N SER A 67 -6.56 -3.57 0.89
CA SER A 67 -7.85 -3.28 0.25
C SER A 67 -7.69 -2.98 -1.24
N ILE A 68 -6.71 -2.14 -1.61
CA ILE A 68 -6.41 -1.82 -3.01
C ILE A 68 -5.96 -3.07 -3.78
N ILE A 69 -5.03 -3.83 -3.22
CA ILE A 69 -4.52 -5.06 -3.84
C ILE A 69 -5.67 -6.05 -4.07
N GLY A 70 -6.56 -6.22 -3.09
CA GLY A 70 -7.73 -7.09 -3.21
C GLY A 70 -8.66 -6.67 -4.35
N GLN A 71 -8.92 -5.38 -4.51
CA GLN A 71 -9.74 -4.86 -5.61
C GLN A 71 -9.06 -4.96 -6.97
N LEU A 72 -7.73 -4.86 -7.03
CA LEU A 72 -6.96 -5.13 -8.25
C LEU A 72 -7.00 -6.61 -8.65
N ASP A 73 -7.14 -7.51 -7.66
CA ASP A 73 -7.24 -8.96 -7.85
C ASP A 73 -8.64 -9.49 -8.15
N GLU A 74 -9.69 -8.68 -7.98
CA GLU A 74 -11.03 -9.00 -8.48
C GLU A 74 -11.05 -8.92 -10.02
N ILE A 75 -10.39 -9.89 -10.65
CA ILE A 75 -10.56 -10.22 -12.06
C ILE A 75 -11.84 -11.04 -12.16
N HIS A 76 -12.83 -10.46 -12.85
CA HIS A 76 -14.13 -11.04 -13.16
C HIS A 76 -14.02 -12.49 -13.65
N PHE A 77 -14.70 -13.40 -12.94
CA PHE A 77 -15.08 -14.72 -13.43
C PHE A 77 -16.12 -14.64 -14.54
#